data_AF-A0A097EEP9-F1
#
_entry.id   AF-A0A097EEP9-F1
#
_cell.length_a   1.000
_cell.length_b   1.000
_cell.length_c   1.000
_cell.angle_alpha   90.00
_cell.angle_beta   90.00
_cell.angle_gamma   90.00
#
_symmetry.space_group_name_H-M   'P 1'
#
loop_
_entity.id
_entity.type
_entity.pdbx_description
1 polymer ?
#
loop_
_entity_poly.entity_id
_entity_poly.type
_entity_poly.pdbx_seq_one_letter_code
_entity_poly.pdbx_strand_id
1 'polypeptide(L)'
;MAVVAAIVGISLSIHVVMLQVLWVPYPDTSRIGRLGLFYPLAQSLGLVALAAALLPWLRRFHPAARGPIVGLLFATMNGVLRNALMAGFATTDFRGSVGGFVQQGLFDLLLGTLAFAVVLLVRSTAVRLAAAVILAGVGTFWLNPALASLLGPLLAWSARHVRPDVYVVPYGPNILVPSYLLFAETVIACVLARYVITLRPAAWDPHGLFRYVGLVLLVRGVWVMMFVWGPIIGMLSVSQFFFQDLVMVLLIQLAWRRLGGHSASDARH
;
A
#
# COMPACT_ATOMS: atom_id res chain seq x y z
N MET A 1 -7.65 -8.66 17.42
CA MET A 1 -6.24 -8.29 17.68
C MET A 1 -5.26 -9.45 17.42
N ALA A 2 -5.46 -10.65 18.00
CA ALA A 2 -4.52 -11.78 17.82
C ALA A 2 -4.24 -12.16 16.35
N VAL A 3 -5.28 -12.18 15.49
CA VAL A 3 -5.13 -12.50 14.07
C VAL A 3 -4.25 -11.49 13.32
N VAL A 4 -4.44 -10.18 13.57
CA VAL A 4 -3.63 -9.12 12.95
C VAL A 4 -2.18 -9.26 13.39
N ALA A 5 -1.93 -9.48 14.68
CA ALA A 5 -0.58 -9.68 15.21
C ALA A 5 0.11 -10.90 14.57
N ALA A 6 -0.61 -12.02 14.40
CA ALA A 6 -0.07 -13.21 13.74
C ALA A 6 0.27 -12.95 12.26
N ILE A 7 -0.61 -12.26 11.53
CA ILE A 7 -0.37 -11.88 10.13
C ILE A 7 0.88 -11.00 10.03
N VAL A 8 0.95 -9.94 10.83
CA VAL A 8 2.10 -9.03 10.92
C VAL A 8 3.39 -9.79 11.18
N GLY A 9 3.39 -10.65 12.21
CA GLY A 9 4.55 -11.45 12.60
C GLY A 9 5.04 -12.34 11.45
N ILE A 10 4.14 -13.12 10.83
CA ILE A 10 4.51 -14.06 9.78
C ILE A 10 4.96 -13.32 8.51
N SER A 11 4.19 -12.34 8.03
CA SER A 11 4.51 -11.70 6.75
C SER A 11 5.77 -10.85 6.82
N LEU A 12 5.94 -10.04 7.88
CA LEU A 12 7.14 -9.19 7.99
C LEU A 12 8.40 -10.01 8.29
N SER A 13 8.27 -11.19 8.91
CA SER A 13 9.39 -12.13 9.08
C SER A 13 10.01 -12.54 7.76
N ILE A 14 9.22 -12.66 6.68
CA ILE A 14 9.75 -12.97 5.34
C ILE A 14 10.70 -11.87 4.88
N HIS A 15 10.27 -10.62 4.99
CA HIS A 15 11.10 -9.46 4.66
C HIS A 15 12.38 -9.42 5.50
N VAL A 16 12.26 -9.64 6.82
CA VAL A 16 13.41 -9.62 7.74
C VAL A 16 14.40 -10.76 7.44
N VAL A 17 13.93 -11.98 7.19
CA VAL A 17 14.78 -13.12 6.84
C VAL A 17 15.49 -12.88 5.51
N MET A 18 14.77 -12.38 4.51
CA MET A 18 15.38 -12.08 3.21
C MET A 18 16.46 -11.00 3.32
N LEU A 19 16.18 -9.92 4.07
CA LEU A 19 17.12 -8.81 4.24
C LEU A 19 18.32 -9.16 5.11
N GLN A 20 18.11 -9.79 6.28
CA GLN A 20 19.15 -9.95 7.30
C GLN A 20 19.83 -11.32 7.29
N VAL A 21 19.16 -12.37 6.81
CA VAL A 21 19.71 -13.75 6.81
C VAL A 21 20.20 -14.12 5.42
N LEU A 22 19.38 -13.86 4.40
CA LEU A 22 19.72 -14.16 3.00
C LEU A 22 20.50 -13.03 2.32
N TRP A 23 20.74 -11.92 3.02
CA TRP A 23 21.47 -10.74 2.54
C TRP A 23 20.96 -10.23 1.19
N VAL A 24 19.66 -10.36 0.94
CA VAL A 24 19.02 -9.83 -0.26
C VAL A 24 19.06 -8.30 -0.16
N PRO A 25 19.71 -7.61 -1.11
CA PRO A 25 19.91 -6.17 -1.00
C PRO A 25 18.57 -5.43 -1.01
N TYR A 26 18.51 -4.30 -0.32
CA TYR A 26 17.35 -3.41 -0.44
C TYR A 26 17.29 -2.84 -1.88
N PRO A 27 16.10 -2.73 -2.48
CA PRO A 27 15.97 -2.27 -3.85
C PRO A 27 16.54 -0.86 -4.06
N ASP A 28 17.45 -0.72 -5.03
CA ASP A 28 17.91 0.57 -5.54
C ASP A 28 17.10 0.97 -6.78
N THR A 29 16.30 2.02 -6.65
CA THR A 29 15.43 2.50 -7.72
C THR A 29 16.08 3.52 -8.64
N SER A 30 17.30 3.96 -8.34
CA SER A 30 17.96 5.08 -9.03
C SER A 30 18.29 4.81 -10.50
N ARG A 31 18.37 3.53 -10.90
CA ARG A 31 18.85 3.11 -12.23
C ARG A 31 17.76 2.63 -13.19
N ILE A 32 16.49 2.75 -12.81
CA ILE A 32 15.37 2.13 -13.55
C ILE A 32 14.93 2.98 -14.76
N GLY A 33 15.27 4.27 -14.77
CA GLY A 33 14.93 5.19 -15.85
C GLY A 33 13.42 5.22 -16.13
N ARG A 34 13.03 5.15 -17.40
CA ARG A 34 11.62 5.26 -17.84
C ARG A 34 10.76 4.06 -17.43
N LEU A 35 11.34 2.89 -17.17
CA LEU A 35 10.60 1.71 -16.70
C LEU A 35 9.98 1.94 -15.31
N GLY A 36 10.47 2.93 -14.56
CA GLY A 36 9.89 3.33 -13.27
C GLY A 36 8.45 3.82 -13.40
N LEU A 37 8.01 4.27 -14.60
CA LEU A 37 6.65 4.73 -14.85
C LEU A 37 5.59 3.63 -14.79
N PHE A 38 5.99 2.36 -14.90
CA PHE A 38 5.04 1.25 -14.74
C PHE A 38 4.54 1.13 -13.29
N TYR A 39 5.31 1.58 -12.30
CA TYR A 39 4.91 1.56 -10.89
C TYR A 39 3.70 2.47 -10.60
N PRO A 40 3.73 3.79 -10.89
CA PRO A 40 2.57 4.65 -10.67
C PRO A 40 1.37 4.26 -11.56
N LEU A 41 1.62 3.66 -12.74
CA LEU A 41 0.56 3.08 -13.56
C LEU A 41 -0.15 1.91 -12.85
N ALA A 42 0.62 0.96 -12.32
CA ALA A 42 0.09 -0.18 -11.56
C ALA A 42 -0.72 0.29 -10.35
N GLN A 43 -0.16 1.22 -9.57
CA GLN A 43 -0.85 1.78 -8.41
C GLN A 43 -2.15 2.50 -8.79
N SER A 44 -2.16 3.27 -9.88
CA SER A 44 -3.36 3.97 -10.36
C SER A 44 -4.46 3.01 -10.81
N LEU A 45 -4.09 1.93 -11.51
CA LEU A 45 -5.01 0.84 -11.86
C LEU A 45 -5.59 0.17 -10.60
N GLY A 46 -4.73 -0.12 -9.62
CA GLY A 46 -5.11 -0.70 -8.34
C GLY A 46 -6.06 0.20 -7.57
N LEU A 47 -5.80 1.50 -7.56
CA LEU A 47 -6.59 2.50 -6.88
C LEU A 47 -7.99 2.68 -7.50
N VAL A 48 -8.08 2.70 -8.83
CA VAL A 48 -9.38 2.72 -9.54
C VAL A 48 -10.17 1.43 -9.27
N ALA A 49 -9.51 0.27 -9.29
CA ALA A 49 -10.14 -1.01 -8.97
C ALA A 49 -10.61 -1.05 -7.50
N LEU A 50 -9.80 -0.53 -6.57
CA LEU A 50 -10.13 -0.43 -5.15
C LEU A 50 -11.35 0.49 -4.95
N ALA A 51 -11.35 1.69 -5.54
CA ALA A 51 -12.46 2.62 -5.49
C ALA A 51 -13.76 2.01 -6.05
N ALA A 52 -13.67 1.26 -7.15
CA ALA A 52 -14.80 0.55 -7.75
C ALA A 52 -15.36 -0.53 -6.82
N ALA A 53 -14.49 -1.30 -6.17
CA ALA A 53 -14.88 -2.34 -5.23
C ALA A 53 -15.51 -1.78 -3.95
N LEU A 54 -15.03 -0.63 -3.46
CA LEU A 54 -15.52 0.04 -2.26
C LEU A 54 -16.79 0.88 -2.49
N LEU A 55 -17.12 1.22 -3.73
CA LEU A 55 -18.23 2.11 -4.09
C LEU A 55 -19.55 1.82 -3.35
N PRO A 56 -20.04 0.57 -3.25
CA PRO A 56 -21.30 0.27 -2.57
C PRO A 56 -21.26 0.65 -1.09
N TRP A 57 -20.13 0.40 -0.43
CA TRP A 57 -19.90 0.73 0.97
C TRP A 57 -19.58 2.21 1.19
N LEU A 58 -19.08 2.92 0.19
CA LEU A 58 -18.85 4.36 0.29
C LEU A 58 -20.17 5.15 0.23
N ARG A 59 -21.22 4.60 -0.38
CA ARG A 59 -22.53 5.27 -0.51
C ARG A 59 -23.21 5.59 0.83
N ARG A 60 -22.93 4.84 1.89
CA ARG A 60 -23.43 5.13 3.26
C ARG A 60 -22.79 6.36 3.91
N PHE A 61 -21.70 6.87 3.37
CA PHE A 61 -21.03 8.06 3.88
C PHE A 61 -21.44 9.32 3.10
N HIS A 62 -21.24 10.48 3.73
CA HIS A 62 -21.45 11.79 3.11
C HIS A 62 -20.62 11.93 1.82
N PRO A 63 -21.16 12.50 0.72
CA PRO A 63 -20.49 12.56 -0.58
C PRO A 63 -19.06 13.13 -0.52
N ALA A 64 -18.84 14.18 0.27
CA ALA A 64 -17.52 14.81 0.43
C ALA A 64 -16.48 13.91 1.12
N ALA A 65 -16.89 12.94 1.93
CA ALA A 65 -15.98 12.06 2.67
C ALA A 65 -15.54 10.84 1.86
N ARG A 66 -16.27 10.48 0.79
CA ARG A 66 -16.06 9.21 0.07
C ARG A 66 -14.70 9.12 -0.61
N GLY A 67 -14.29 10.19 -1.30
CA GLY A 67 -12.97 10.27 -1.94
C GLY A 67 -11.82 10.24 -0.92
N PRO A 68 -11.85 11.10 0.11
CA PRO A 68 -10.86 11.08 1.19
C PRO A 68 -10.72 9.72 1.87
N ILE A 69 -11.81 8.97 2.09
CA ILE A 69 -11.75 7.62 2.67
C ILE A 69 -10.94 6.66 1.77
N VAL A 70 -11.15 6.72 0.45
CA VAL A 70 -10.36 5.90 -0.51
C VAL A 70 -8.89 6.30 -0.47
N GLY A 71 -8.61 7.61 -0.45
CA GLY A 71 -7.24 8.13 -0.37
C GLY A 71 -6.52 7.73 0.93
N LEU A 72 -7.19 7.82 2.08
CA LEU A 72 -6.65 7.38 3.36
C LEU A 72 -6.40 5.86 3.39
N LEU A 73 -7.31 5.07 2.83
CA LEU A 73 -7.12 3.63 2.72
C LEU A 73 -5.93 3.30 1.80
N PHE A 74 -5.79 4.03 0.69
CA PHE A 74 -4.66 3.87 -0.22
C PHE A 74 -3.32 4.25 0.45
N ALA A 75 -3.27 5.37 1.17
CA ALA A 75 -2.10 5.80 1.92
C ALA A 75 -1.69 4.78 2.99
N THR A 76 -2.65 4.29 3.78
CA THR A 76 -2.40 3.29 4.83
C THR A 76 -1.99 1.93 4.25
N MET A 77 -2.58 1.53 3.12
CA MET A 77 -2.15 0.33 2.37
C MET A 77 -0.74 0.46 1.80
N ASN A 78 -0.26 1.67 1.51
CA ASN A 78 1.13 1.92 1.09
C ASN A 78 2.08 2.23 2.27
N GLY A 79 1.56 2.28 3.50
CA GLY A 79 2.34 2.47 4.72
C GLY A 79 2.96 3.86 4.83
N VAL A 80 2.24 4.91 4.44
CA VAL A 80 2.75 6.30 4.50
C VAL A 80 3.18 6.68 5.92
N LEU A 81 2.39 6.33 6.94
CA LEU A 81 2.76 6.61 8.34
C LEU A 81 3.93 5.72 8.78
N ARG A 82 3.89 4.42 8.47
CA ARG A 82 5.02 3.50 8.70
C ARG A 82 6.33 4.07 8.14
N ASN A 83 6.34 4.49 6.88
CA ASN A 83 7.56 4.98 6.21
C ASN A 83 8.09 6.25 6.91
N ALA A 84 7.22 7.18 7.26
CA ALA A 84 7.59 8.41 7.95
C ALA A 84 8.18 8.15 9.34
N LEU A 85 7.54 7.26 10.12
CA LEU A 85 8.00 6.93 11.46
C LEU A 85 9.26 6.08 11.42
N MET A 86 9.37 5.11 10.51
CA MET A 86 10.58 4.29 10.33
C MET A 86 11.79 5.14 9.92
N ALA A 87 11.61 6.15 9.07
CA ALA A 87 12.68 7.10 8.75
C ALA A 87 13.14 7.87 10.01
N GLY A 88 12.21 8.26 10.88
CA GLY A 88 12.53 8.88 12.16
C GLY A 88 13.24 7.94 13.13
N PHE A 89 12.83 6.67 13.22
CA PHE A 89 13.52 5.65 14.02
C PHE A 89 14.93 5.36 13.50
N ALA A 90 15.10 5.24 12.18
CA ALA A 90 16.40 4.96 11.55
C ALA A 90 17.42 6.07 11.80
N THR A 91 16.97 7.33 11.82
CA THR A 91 17.83 8.52 11.93
C THR A 91 17.84 9.15 13.31
N THR A 92 16.98 8.68 14.23
CA THR A 92 16.67 9.30 15.54
C THR A 92 16.10 10.72 15.48
N ASP A 93 15.71 11.22 14.30
CA ASP A 93 15.07 12.53 14.12
C ASP A 93 13.82 12.46 13.22
N PHE A 94 12.65 12.56 13.82
CA PHE A 94 11.37 12.48 13.11
C PHE A 94 11.09 13.71 12.24
N ARG A 95 11.77 14.84 12.47
CA ARG A 95 11.50 16.08 11.70
C ARG A 95 11.91 15.94 10.24
N GLY A 96 12.93 15.13 9.97
CA GLY A 96 13.41 14.86 8.61
C GLY A 96 12.37 14.22 7.70
N SER A 97 11.42 13.46 8.25
CA SER A 97 10.41 12.73 7.49
C SER A 97 9.06 13.44 7.34
N VAL A 98 8.84 14.55 8.06
CA VAL A 98 7.55 15.28 8.06
C VAL A 98 7.19 15.77 6.66
N GLY A 99 8.15 16.34 5.92
CA GLY A 99 7.90 16.84 4.57
C GLY A 99 7.44 15.73 3.62
N GLY A 100 8.13 14.59 3.64
CA GLY A 100 7.78 13.42 2.85
C GLY A 100 6.42 12.82 3.25
N PHE A 101 6.15 12.75 4.56
CA PHE A 101 4.86 12.28 5.09
C PHE A 101 3.69 13.15 4.58
N VAL A 102 3.80 14.47 4.71
CA VAL A 102 2.74 15.39 4.29
C VAL A 102 2.56 15.38 2.78
N GLN A 103 3.65 15.41 2.01
CA GLN A 103 3.59 15.37 0.55
C GLN A 103 2.95 14.06 0.06
N GLN A 104 3.43 12.91 0.54
CA GLN A 104 2.92 11.61 0.13
C GLN A 104 1.47 11.40 0.59
N GLY A 105 1.14 11.79 1.83
CA GLY A 105 -0.21 11.69 2.36
C GLY A 105 -1.22 12.54 1.57
N LEU A 106 -0.85 13.78 1.20
CA LEU A 106 -1.69 14.63 0.35
C LEU A 106 -1.78 14.09 -1.07
N PHE A 107 -0.68 13.59 -1.62
CA PHE A 107 -0.66 12.96 -2.94
C PHE A 107 -1.64 11.78 -3.01
N ASP A 108 -1.56 10.85 -2.06
CA ASP A 108 -2.41 9.67 -1.99
C ASP A 108 -3.88 10.05 -1.73
N LEU A 109 -4.13 11.08 -0.92
CA LEU A 109 -5.48 11.58 -0.64
C LEU A 109 -6.14 12.19 -1.88
N LEU A 110 -5.40 13.03 -2.62
CA LEU A 110 -5.88 13.65 -3.85
C LEU A 110 -6.07 12.61 -4.94
N LEU A 111 -5.11 11.71 -5.14
CA LEU A 111 -5.19 10.65 -6.14
C LEU A 111 -6.36 9.70 -5.85
N GLY A 112 -6.57 9.32 -4.59
CA GLY A 112 -7.72 8.50 -4.17
C GLY A 112 -9.06 9.18 -4.40
N THR A 113 -9.14 10.49 -4.14
CA THR A 113 -10.34 11.29 -4.40
C THR A 113 -10.66 11.36 -5.90
N LEU A 114 -9.65 11.59 -6.74
CA LEU A 114 -9.80 11.60 -8.19
C LEU A 114 -10.19 10.23 -8.75
N ALA A 115 -9.56 9.15 -8.27
CA ALA A 115 -9.92 7.78 -8.67
C ALA A 115 -11.37 7.45 -8.31
N PHE A 116 -11.84 7.87 -7.14
CA PHE A 116 -13.24 7.72 -6.76
C PHE A 116 -14.19 8.52 -7.67
N ALA A 117 -13.83 9.76 -8.02
CA ALA A 117 -14.60 10.56 -8.96
C ALA A 117 -14.70 9.90 -10.34
N VAL A 118 -13.59 9.33 -10.86
CA VAL A 118 -13.58 8.53 -12.10
C VAL A 118 -14.58 7.38 -12.01
N VAL A 119 -14.55 6.62 -10.91
CA VAL A 119 -15.45 5.47 -10.72
C VAL A 119 -16.92 5.88 -10.67
N LEU A 120 -17.23 7.05 -10.09
CA LEU A 120 -18.58 7.59 -10.03
C LEU A 120 -19.10 8.04 -11.40
N LEU A 121 -18.27 8.74 -12.17
CA LEU A 121 -18.65 9.37 -13.42
C LEU A 121 -18.63 8.39 -14.60
N VAL A 122 -17.74 7.40 -14.55
CA VAL A 122 -17.49 6.48 -15.66
C VAL A 122 -18.07 5.10 -15.36
N ARG A 123 -18.96 4.63 -16.23
CA ARG A 123 -19.55 3.27 -16.13
C ARG A 123 -18.75 2.20 -16.89
N SER A 124 -18.13 2.56 -18.01
CA SER A 124 -17.40 1.62 -18.85
C SER A 124 -16.04 1.22 -18.24
N THR A 125 -15.78 -0.08 -18.15
CA THR A 125 -14.49 -0.63 -17.66
C THR A 125 -13.32 -0.16 -18.52
N ALA A 126 -13.48 -0.12 -19.85
CA ALA A 126 -12.42 0.33 -20.76
C ALA A 126 -12.05 1.80 -20.50
N VAL A 127 -13.06 2.65 -20.28
CA VAL A 127 -12.83 4.08 -19.98
C VAL A 127 -12.23 4.25 -18.59
N ARG A 128 -12.55 3.40 -17.61
CA ARG A 128 -11.87 3.40 -16.30
C ARG A 128 -10.40 3.02 -16.40
N LEU A 129 -10.04 2.07 -17.28
CA LEU A 129 -8.65 1.71 -17.54
C LEU A 129 -7.90 2.88 -18.20
N ALA A 130 -8.49 3.52 -19.20
CA ALA A 130 -7.92 4.73 -19.80
C ALA A 130 -7.76 5.86 -18.77
N ALA A 131 -8.76 6.06 -17.90
CA ALA A 131 -8.69 7.03 -16.83
C ALA A 131 -7.60 6.71 -15.79
N ALA A 132 -7.33 5.43 -15.50
CA ALA A 132 -6.21 5.04 -14.64
C ALA A 132 -4.85 5.39 -15.24
N VAL A 133 -4.69 5.22 -16.56
CA VAL A 133 -3.47 5.67 -17.29
C VAL A 133 -3.33 7.19 -17.18
N ILE A 134 -4.42 7.93 -17.39
CA ILE A 134 -4.43 9.38 -17.26
C ILE A 134 -4.10 9.80 -15.82
N LEU A 135 -4.68 9.15 -14.81
CA LEU A 135 -4.39 9.40 -13.39
C LEU A 135 -2.92 9.15 -13.05
N ALA A 136 -2.30 8.10 -13.60
CA ALA A 136 -0.88 7.85 -13.41
C ALA A 136 -0.03 8.98 -14.02
N GLY A 137 -0.40 9.46 -15.21
CA GLY A 137 0.24 10.60 -15.88
C GLY A 137 0.07 11.90 -15.08
N VAL A 138 -1.17 12.24 -14.71
CA VAL A 138 -1.49 13.43 -13.90
C VAL A 138 -0.77 13.36 -12.55
N GLY A 139 -0.78 12.21 -11.88
CA GLY A 139 -0.07 11.97 -10.64
C GLY A 139 1.42 12.28 -10.78
N THR A 140 2.07 11.67 -11.77
CA THR A 140 3.53 11.73 -11.94
C THR A 140 4.01 13.09 -12.45
N PHE A 141 3.36 13.63 -13.48
CA PHE A 141 3.87 14.80 -14.21
C PHE A 141 3.28 16.13 -13.75
N TRP A 142 2.17 16.12 -13.01
CA TRP A 142 1.50 17.36 -12.61
C TRP A 142 1.30 17.44 -11.10
N LEU A 143 0.59 16.50 -10.51
CA LEU A 143 0.22 16.52 -9.10
C LEU A 143 1.43 16.48 -8.17
N ASN A 144 2.35 15.53 -8.39
CA ASN A 144 3.54 15.41 -7.55
C ASN A 144 4.47 16.64 -7.64
N PRO A 145 4.82 17.16 -8.84
CA PRO A 145 5.56 18.42 -8.97
C PRO A 145 4.84 19.64 -8.39
N ALA A 146 3.51 19.71 -8.54
CA ALA A 146 2.70 20.79 -7.97
C ALA A 146 2.73 20.76 -6.44
N LEU A 147 2.56 19.58 -5.83
CA LEU A 147 2.68 19.41 -4.38
C LEU A 147 4.09 19.73 -3.89
N ALA A 148 5.13 19.31 -4.61
CA ALA A 148 6.52 19.65 -4.27
C ALA A 148 6.76 21.16 -4.28
N SER A 149 6.18 21.87 -5.25
CA SER A 149 6.26 23.34 -5.33
C SER A 149 5.47 24.01 -4.20
N LEU A 150 4.23 23.60 -3.97
CA LEU A 150 3.34 24.17 -2.93
C LEU A 150 3.88 23.93 -1.52
N LEU A 151 4.42 22.75 -1.26
CA LEU A 151 4.99 22.35 0.02
C LEU A 151 6.48 22.70 0.13
N GLY A 152 7.05 23.44 -0.84
CA GLY A 152 8.47 23.77 -0.90
C GLY A 152 9.07 24.27 0.42
N PRO A 153 8.43 25.22 1.15
CA PRO A 153 8.92 25.67 2.45
C PRO A 153 8.97 24.56 3.51
N LEU A 154 7.96 23.69 3.56
CA LEU A 154 7.91 22.56 4.49
C LEU A 154 8.98 21.52 4.13
N LEU A 155 9.14 21.21 2.84
CA LEU A 155 10.14 20.27 2.34
C LEU A 155 11.56 20.78 2.63
N ALA A 156 11.82 22.08 2.41
CA ALA A 156 13.10 22.70 2.74
C ALA A 156 13.37 22.70 4.25
N TRP A 157 12.35 22.95 5.08
CA TRP A 157 12.48 22.82 6.54
C TRP A 157 12.77 21.37 6.97
N SER A 158 12.07 20.39 6.40
CA SER A 158 12.26 18.96 6.66
C SER A 158 13.66 18.51 6.25
N ALA A 159 14.13 18.94 5.08
CA ALA A 159 15.45 18.59 4.53
C ALA A 159 16.60 19.02 5.46
N ARG A 160 16.47 20.15 6.18
CA ARG A 160 17.46 20.59 7.18
C ARG A 160 17.61 19.66 8.38
N HIS A 161 16.65 18.76 8.58
CA HIS A 161 16.63 17.79 9.68
C HIS A 161 16.89 16.36 9.20
N VAL A 162 17.17 16.15 7.91
CA VAL A 162 17.55 14.83 7.39
C VAL A 162 18.94 14.49 7.92
N ARG A 163 19.04 13.37 8.61
CA ARG A 163 20.27 12.82 9.18
C ARG A 163 20.59 11.47 8.54
N PRO A 164 21.87 11.05 8.53
CA PRO A 164 22.21 9.69 8.13
C PRO A 164 21.59 8.67 9.09
N ASP A 165 21.36 7.45 8.59
CA ASP A 165 20.89 6.34 9.41
C ASP A 165 21.91 6.02 10.51
N VAL A 166 21.41 5.88 11.74
CA VAL A 166 22.20 5.55 12.93
C VAL A 166 22.34 4.03 13.10
N TYR A 167 21.42 3.27 12.51
CA TYR A 167 21.39 1.82 12.57
C TYR A 167 21.74 1.22 11.22
N VAL A 168 22.57 0.18 11.22
CA VAL A 168 22.94 -0.58 10.02
C VAL A 168 22.37 -1.99 10.08
N VAL A 169 22.20 -2.61 8.91
CA VAL A 169 21.80 -4.02 8.80
C VAL A 169 22.96 -4.91 9.29
N PRO A 170 22.70 -5.95 10.11
CA PRO A 170 21.40 -6.42 10.59
C PRO A 170 20.83 -5.54 11.70
N TYR A 171 19.55 -5.19 11.56
CA TYR A 171 18.88 -4.30 12.51
C TYR A 171 18.56 -5.00 13.82
N GLY A 172 18.87 -4.34 14.94
CA GLY A 172 18.48 -4.78 16.28
C GLY A 172 17.03 -4.45 16.66
N PRO A 173 16.62 -4.76 17.90
CA PRO A 173 15.25 -4.55 18.40
C PRO A 173 14.74 -3.10 18.25
N ASN A 174 15.64 -2.11 18.32
CA ASN A 174 15.33 -0.68 18.18
C ASN A 174 14.68 -0.30 16.85
N ILE A 175 14.89 -1.12 15.81
CA ILE A 175 14.31 -0.93 14.47
C ILE A 175 13.31 -2.03 14.16
N LEU A 176 13.61 -3.28 14.55
CA LEU A 176 12.73 -4.40 14.30
C LEU A 176 11.39 -4.23 15.02
N VAL A 177 11.36 -3.95 16.33
CA VAL A 177 10.11 -3.85 17.09
C VAL A 177 9.19 -2.76 16.52
N PRO A 178 9.66 -1.51 16.28
CA PRO A 178 8.84 -0.50 15.60
C PRO A 178 8.38 -0.93 14.21
N SER A 179 9.23 -1.63 13.45
CA SER A 179 8.85 -2.08 12.10
C SER A 179 7.66 -3.04 12.10
N TYR A 180 7.59 -3.97 13.06
CA TYR A 180 6.45 -4.88 13.23
C TYR A 180 5.19 -4.11 13.67
N LEU A 181 5.31 -3.24 14.66
CA LEU A 181 4.18 -2.44 15.16
C LEU A 181 3.60 -1.54 14.06
N LEU A 182 4.45 -0.86 13.30
CA LEU A 182 4.03 0.03 12.24
C LEU A 182 3.52 -0.71 11.00
N PHE A 183 4.01 -1.93 10.74
CA PHE A 183 3.46 -2.75 9.67
C PHE A 183 2.00 -3.18 9.92
N ALA A 184 1.54 -3.15 11.19
CA ALA A 184 0.13 -3.36 11.50
C ALA A 184 -0.79 -2.36 10.79
N GLU A 185 -0.34 -1.13 10.49
CA GLU A 185 -1.08 -0.14 9.70
C GLU A 185 -1.53 -0.74 8.35
N THR A 186 -0.57 -1.25 7.59
CA THR A 186 -0.82 -1.86 6.28
C THR A 186 -1.72 -3.09 6.40
N VAL A 187 -1.48 -3.95 7.39
CA VAL A 187 -2.27 -5.16 7.59
C VAL A 187 -3.72 -4.80 7.93
N ILE A 188 -3.94 -3.84 8.84
CA ILE A 188 -5.27 -3.37 9.22
C ILE A 188 -6.00 -2.78 8.02
N ALA A 189 -5.32 -1.96 7.21
CA ALA A 189 -5.90 -1.40 5.99
C ALA A 189 -6.31 -2.49 4.99
N CYS A 190 -5.46 -3.50 4.78
CA CYS A 190 -5.79 -4.63 3.90
C CYS A 190 -6.94 -5.48 4.45
N VAL A 191 -7.00 -5.74 5.77
CA VAL A 191 -8.11 -6.44 6.43
C VAL A 191 -9.41 -5.64 6.28
N LEU A 192 -9.36 -4.32 6.48
CA LEU A 192 -10.52 -3.45 6.31
C LEU A 192 -11.01 -3.46 4.85
N ALA A 193 -10.10 -3.33 3.89
CA ALA A 193 -10.43 -3.43 2.47
C ALA A 193 -11.10 -4.78 2.15
N ARG A 194 -10.56 -5.89 2.69
CA ARG A 194 -11.18 -7.21 2.54
C ARG A 194 -12.59 -7.23 3.10
N TYR A 195 -12.75 -6.86 4.37
CA TYR A 195 -14.03 -6.84 5.09
C TYR A 195 -15.08 -6.11 4.27
N VAL A 196 -14.75 -4.90 3.81
CA VAL A 196 -15.66 -4.05 3.04
C VAL A 196 -16.04 -4.66 1.69
N ILE A 197 -15.07 -5.20 0.96
CA ILE A 197 -15.32 -5.85 -0.34
C ILE A 197 -16.22 -7.09 -0.17
N THR A 198 -16.12 -7.78 0.97
CA THR A 198 -16.90 -8.98 1.31
C THR A 198 -18.18 -8.73 2.09
N LEU A 199 -18.62 -7.48 2.31
CA LEU A 199 -19.98 -7.20 2.82
C LEU A 199 -21.09 -7.63 1.85
N ARG A 200 -20.74 -8.28 0.75
CA ARG A 200 -21.64 -9.00 -0.15
C ARG A 200 -21.45 -10.51 0.06
N PRO A 201 -22.52 -11.32 -0.01
CA PRO A 201 -22.47 -12.77 0.18
C PRO A 201 -21.66 -13.42 -0.96
N ALA A 202 -20.34 -13.37 -0.84
CA ALA A 202 -19.43 -14.17 -1.65
C ALA A 202 -19.12 -15.42 -0.85
N ALA A 203 -20.07 -16.36 -0.88
CA ALA A 203 -19.75 -17.77 -0.64
C ALA A 203 -18.54 -18.13 -1.53
N TRP A 204 -17.67 -18.97 -1.00
CA TRP A 204 -16.36 -19.37 -1.52
C TRP A 204 -16.22 -19.26 -3.06
N ASP A 205 -15.61 -18.16 -3.52
CA ASP A 205 -15.23 -17.96 -4.92
C ASP A 205 -13.69 -17.96 -5.01
N PRO A 206 -13.05 -19.02 -5.54
CA PRO A 206 -11.62 -19.05 -5.84
C PRO A 206 -11.19 -17.85 -6.71
N HIS A 207 -12.04 -17.40 -7.64
CA HIS A 207 -11.80 -16.20 -8.42
C HIS A 207 -11.80 -14.94 -7.55
N GLY A 208 -12.58 -14.92 -6.47
CA GLY A 208 -12.59 -13.86 -5.46
C GLY A 208 -11.28 -13.76 -4.66
N LEU A 209 -10.54 -14.86 -4.50
CA LEU A 209 -9.20 -14.84 -3.91
C LEU A 209 -8.19 -14.22 -4.87
N PHE A 210 -8.13 -14.70 -6.12
CA PHE A 210 -7.25 -14.14 -7.13
C PHE A 210 -7.51 -12.65 -7.37
N ARG A 211 -8.78 -12.23 -7.39
CA ARG A 211 -9.15 -10.81 -7.51
C ARG A 211 -8.65 -9.98 -6.33
N TYR A 212 -8.75 -10.49 -5.10
CA TYR A 212 -8.28 -9.75 -3.92
C TYR A 212 -6.75 -9.68 -3.83
N VAL A 213 -6.06 -10.79 -4.13
CA VAL A 213 -4.60 -10.82 -4.23
C VAL A 213 -4.11 -9.88 -5.32
N GLY A 214 -4.67 -10.00 -6.53
CA GLY A 214 -4.37 -9.10 -7.63
C GLY A 214 -4.61 -7.64 -7.27
N LEU A 215 -5.73 -7.32 -6.60
CA LEU A 215 -6.04 -5.96 -6.16
C LEU A 215 -4.98 -5.40 -5.21
N VAL A 216 -4.62 -6.12 -4.14
CA VAL A 216 -3.67 -5.60 -3.14
C VAL A 216 -2.28 -5.47 -3.75
N LEU A 217 -1.82 -6.45 -4.53
CA LEU A 217 -0.51 -6.39 -5.19
C LEU A 217 -0.44 -5.27 -6.24
N LEU A 218 -1.55 -4.97 -6.91
CA LEU A 218 -1.68 -3.88 -7.87
C LEU A 218 -1.68 -2.51 -7.15
N VAL A 219 -2.47 -2.38 -6.08
CA VAL A 219 -2.52 -1.17 -5.22
C VAL A 219 -1.13 -0.83 -4.66
N ARG A 220 -0.39 -1.85 -4.23
CA ARG A 220 0.97 -1.68 -3.70
C ARG A 220 2.04 -1.61 -4.78
N GLY A 221 1.69 -1.87 -6.04
CA GLY A 221 2.60 -1.84 -7.20
C GLY A 221 3.74 -2.88 -7.17
N VAL A 222 3.82 -3.73 -6.14
CA VAL A 222 4.92 -4.67 -5.91
C VAL A 222 5.04 -5.77 -6.97
N TRP A 223 3.93 -6.16 -7.59
CA TRP A 223 3.96 -7.14 -8.69
C TRP A 223 4.69 -6.58 -9.93
N VAL A 224 4.39 -5.34 -10.32
CA VAL A 224 5.07 -4.68 -11.43
C VAL A 224 6.52 -4.42 -11.07
N MET A 225 6.82 -3.97 -9.86
CA MET A 225 8.21 -3.77 -9.46
C MET A 225 9.00 -5.09 -9.53
N MET A 226 8.42 -6.22 -9.13
CA MET A 226 9.10 -7.52 -9.15
C MET A 226 9.44 -7.99 -10.57
N PHE A 227 8.52 -7.81 -11.54
CA PHE A 227 8.68 -8.36 -12.89
C PHE A 227 9.22 -7.36 -13.92
N VAL A 228 9.18 -6.05 -13.63
CA VAL A 228 9.63 -4.99 -14.54
C VAL A 228 11.01 -4.45 -14.15
N TRP A 229 11.44 -4.57 -12.89
CA TRP A 229 12.76 -4.06 -12.47
C TRP A 229 13.91 -5.03 -12.75
N GLY A 230 14.56 -4.81 -13.90
CA GLY A 230 16.00 -5.04 -14.10
C GLY A 230 16.53 -6.47 -13.84
N PRO A 231 17.87 -6.64 -13.75
CA PRO A 231 18.51 -7.95 -13.61
C PRO A 231 18.06 -8.68 -12.32
N ILE A 232 18.32 -9.99 -12.25
CA ILE A 232 17.91 -10.90 -11.16
C ILE A 232 18.10 -10.30 -9.76
N ILE A 233 19.17 -9.52 -9.52
CA ILE A 233 19.42 -8.87 -8.22
C ILE A 233 18.33 -7.85 -7.86
N GLY A 234 17.88 -7.02 -8.80
CA GLY A 234 16.77 -6.08 -8.58
C GLY A 234 15.44 -6.81 -8.33
N MET A 235 15.19 -7.91 -9.06
CA MET A 235 14.03 -8.76 -8.83
C MET A 235 14.07 -9.41 -7.43
N LEU A 236 15.24 -9.91 -7.01
CA LEU A 236 15.45 -10.47 -5.67
C LEU A 236 15.21 -9.40 -4.61
N SER A 237 15.76 -8.20 -4.79
CA SER A 237 15.53 -7.05 -3.90
C SER A 237 14.06 -6.68 -3.76
N VAL A 238 13.26 -6.69 -4.82
CA VAL A 238 11.82 -6.40 -4.72
C VAL A 238 11.04 -7.59 -4.18
N SER A 239 11.52 -8.81 -4.41
CA SER A 239 10.81 -10.04 -4.02
C SER A 239 10.54 -10.13 -2.52
N GLN A 240 11.37 -9.49 -1.68
CA GLN A 240 11.11 -9.38 -0.23
C GLN A 240 9.78 -8.69 0.10
N PHE A 241 9.42 -7.64 -0.64
CA PHE A 241 8.15 -6.93 -0.48
C PHE A 241 7.01 -7.72 -1.11
N PHE A 242 7.24 -8.29 -2.29
CA PHE A 242 6.25 -9.12 -2.96
C PHE A 242 5.82 -10.32 -2.11
N PHE A 243 6.76 -11.10 -1.57
CA PHE A 243 6.44 -12.28 -0.77
C PHE A 243 5.82 -11.91 0.58
N GLN A 244 6.30 -10.85 1.24
CA GLN A 244 5.66 -10.29 2.43
C GLN A 244 4.18 -9.97 2.15
N ASP A 245 3.91 -9.26 1.06
CA ASP A 245 2.56 -8.80 0.75
C ASP A 245 1.65 -9.96 0.28
N LEU A 246 2.21 -10.90 -0.50
CA LEU A 246 1.50 -12.10 -0.92
C LEU A 246 1.08 -12.93 0.29
N VAL A 247 1.99 -13.20 1.23
CA VAL A 247 1.69 -13.97 2.43
C VAL A 247 0.72 -13.23 3.33
N MET A 248 0.88 -11.92 3.52
CA MET A 248 -0.09 -11.09 4.24
C MET A 248 -1.50 -11.29 3.68
N VAL A 249 -1.68 -11.15 2.37
CA VAL A 249 -3.00 -11.23 1.73
C VAL A 249 -3.59 -12.64 1.81
N LEU A 250 -2.77 -13.67 1.62
CA LEU A 250 -3.19 -15.07 1.77
C LEU A 250 -3.64 -15.36 3.20
N LEU A 251 -2.91 -14.88 4.21
CA LEU A 251 -3.29 -15.07 5.61
C LEU A 251 -4.56 -14.29 5.97
N ILE A 252 -4.73 -13.06 5.47
CA ILE A 252 -5.99 -12.31 5.62
C ILE A 252 -7.16 -13.11 5.03
N GLN A 253 -7.00 -13.67 3.83
CA GLN A 253 -8.03 -14.51 3.22
C GLN A 253 -8.33 -15.76 4.07
N LEU A 254 -7.30 -16.46 4.54
CA LEU A 254 -7.45 -17.68 5.33
C LEU A 254 -8.14 -17.39 6.67
N ALA A 255 -7.75 -16.32 7.34
CA ALA A 255 -8.38 -15.86 8.56
C ALA A 255 -9.87 -15.53 8.32
N TRP A 256 -10.16 -14.82 7.22
CA TRP A 256 -11.54 -14.53 6.82
C TRP A 256 -12.37 -15.80 6.62
N ARG A 257 -11.81 -16.81 5.95
CA ARG A 257 -12.49 -18.10 5.74
C ARG A 257 -12.79 -18.83 7.05
N ARG A 258 -11.81 -18.91 7.94
CA ARG A 258 -11.98 -19.62 9.22
C ARG A 258 -12.99 -18.91 10.12
N LEU A 259 -12.93 -17.58 10.21
CA LEU A 259 -13.82 -16.82 11.08
C LEU A 259 -15.24 -16.67 10.50
N GLY A 260 -15.36 -16.47 9.19
CA GLY A 260 -16.66 -16.34 8.52
C GLY A 260 -17.41 -17.67 8.35
N GLY A 261 -16.70 -18.81 8.34
CA GLY A 261 -17.32 -20.14 8.27
C GLY A 261 -18.12 -20.53 9.52
N HIS A 262 -17.72 -20.04 10.70
CA HIS A 262 -18.41 -20.36 11.97
C HIS A 262 -19.77 -19.65 12.08
N SER A 263 -19.90 -18.42 11.57
CA SER A 263 -21.18 -17.70 11.62
C SER A 263 -22.25 -18.24 10.66
N ALA A 264 -21.86 -19.03 9.64
CA ALA A 264 -22.80 -19.62 8.68
C ALA A 264 -23.30 -21.02 9.11
N SER A 265 -22.57 -21.72 9.99
CA SER A 265 -23.02 -22.97 10.62
C SER A 265 -23.97 -22.71 11.79
N ASP A 266 -23.75 -21.63 12.56
CA ASP A 266 -24.60 -21.28 13.70
C ASP A 266 -25.95 -20.67 13.31
N ALA A 267 -26.11 -20.22 12.06
CA ALA A 267 -27.39 -19.73 11.53
C ALA A 267 -28.29 -20.83 10.94
N ARG A 268 -27.89 -22.10 11.06
CA ARG A 268 -28.65 -23.28 10.60
C ARG A 268 -29.10 -24.21 11.73
N HIS A 269 -29.13 -23.70 12.97
CA HIS A 269 -29.69 -24.38 14.12
C HIS A 269 -30.73 -23.49 14.80
#